data_AF-A0AAE6G176-F1
#
_entry.id   AF-A0AAE6G176-F1
#
_cell.length_a   1.000
_cell.length_b   1.000
_cell.length_c   1.000
_cell.angle_alpha   90.00
_cell.angle_beta   90.00
_cell.angle_gamma   90.00
#
_symmetry.space_group_name_H-M   'P 1'
#
loop_
_entity.id
_entity.type
_entity.pdbx_description
1 polymer ?
#
loop_
_entity_poly.entity_id
_entity_poly.type
_entity_poly.pdbx_seq_one_letter_code
_entity_poly.pdbx_strand_id
1 'polypeptide(L)'
;MFLHPRLKDGLREYIVLALHEGLPTGYAFVMPAGGWALERRLRQLAQDASNQRTLQSLVYAHGHRSGVRAPLPVDEVVRQAALLLDAGVLRLAQAPPRESSVPPPFSGPRTERVSAPVEEPVWLRLQVVDDVTDVPIAGVQLRIQLDDRSEQQARTDSEGRIDLRDVPKGNAHVLSVLKGATLDNTLALVRTGGPWSQQKLAKSGQRARVASAPRFLARVTQHRVIDGETLESVAEMYGLTVEELTRFNWDTTDAADIERHLILDVGCTRKGSRGQYVFTREDDPGILYVPRPEAVPRLPVEHSHILRVKRVPEPRHFLFSL
;
A
#
# COMPACT_ATOMS: atom_id res chain seq x y z
N MET A 1 -0.94 8.71 -16.46
CA MET A 1 -1.06 10.16 -16.71
C MET A 1 -2.16 10.72 -15.83
N PHE A 2 -1.84 11.30 -14.66
CA PHE A 2 -2.85 11.88 -13.77
C PHE A 2 -3.42 13.14 -14.42
N LEU A 3 -4.72 13.14 -14.72
CA LEU A 3 -5.43 14.34 -15.14
C LEU A 3 -5.62 15.21 -13.90
N HIS A 4 -4.67 16.12 -13.64
CA HIS A 4 -4.82 17.09 -12.56
C HIS A 4 -6.06 17.96 -12.80
N PRO A 5 -6.91 18.20 -11.78
CA PRO A 5 -8.04 19.11 -11.90
C PRO A 5 -7.57 20.49 -12.35
N ARG A 6 -8.22 21.06 -13.37
CA ARG A 6 -7.79 22.31 -14.03
C ARG A 6 -8.76 23.46 -13.74
N LEU A 7 -8.20 24.63 -13.49
CA LEU A 7 -8.92 25.90 -13.39
C LEU A 7 -8.44 26.83 -14.53
N LYS A 8 -9.39 27.45 -15.24
CA LYS A 8 -9.13 28.35 -16.38
C LYS A 8 -9.38 29.80 -16.01
N ASP A 9 -8.54 30.68 -16.51
CA ASP A 9 -8.55 32.12 -16.22
C ASP A 9 -8.13 32.88 -17.47
N GLY A 10 -9.08 33.02 -18.41
CA GLY A 10 -8.79 33.48 -19.77
C GLY A 10 -7.83 32.52 -20.50
N LEU A 11 -6.66 33.04 -20.88
CA LEU A 11 -5.59 32.25 -21.52
C LEU A 11 -4.69 31.51 -20.52
N ARG A 12 -4.85 31.77 -19.21
CA ARG A 12 -4.08 31.11 -18.16
C ARG A 12 -4.82 29.87 -17.69
N GLU A 13 -4.03 28.85 -17.36
CA GLU A 13 -4.54 27.58 -16.89
C GLU A 13 -3.74 27.16 -15.65
N TYR A 14 -4.45 26.74 -14.62
CA TYR A 14 -3.87 26.26 -13.37
C TYR A 14 -4.27 24.81 -13.16
N ILE A 15 -3.37 24.04 -12.56
CA ILE A 15 -3.67 22.72 -12.02
C ILE A 15 -3.73 22.81 -10.50
N VAL A 16 -4.63 22.01 -9.93
CA VAL A 16 -4.71 21.82 -8.48
C VAL A 16 -3.95 20.56 -8.12
N LEU A 17 -3.00 20.72 -7.21
CA LEU A 17 -2.14 19.67 -6.71
C LEU A 17 -2.46 19.38 -5.25
N ALA A 18 -2.50 18.12 -4.84
CA ALA A 18 -2.53 17.80 -3.41
C ALA A 18 -1.18 18.15 -2.74
N LEU A 19 -1.15 18.29 -1.41
CA LEU A 19 0.08 18.59 -0.65
C LEU A 19 1.25 17.62 -0.94
N HIS A 20 0.95 16.37 -1.30
CA HIS A 20 1.94 15.31 -1.55
C HIS A 20 2.34 15.17 -3.03
N GLU A 21 1.69 15.87 -3.96
CA GLU A 21 2.00 15.78 -5.39
C GLU A 21 3.21 16.64 -5.77
N GLY A 22 4.09 16.13 -6.62
CA GLY A 22 5.22 16.89 -7.17
C GLY A 22 4.78 17.91 -8.22
N LEU A 23 5.53 18.99 -8.38
CA LEU A 23 5.28 19.98 -9.44
C LEU A 23 5.64 19.38 -10.81
N PRO A 24 4.71 19.32 -11.78
CA PRO A 24 5.03 18.83 -13.12
C PRO A 24 6.02 19.74 -13.85
N THR A 25 6.84 19.17 -14.73
CA THR A 25 7.86 19.90 -15.51
C THR A 25 7.22 21.05 -16.31
N GLY A 26 7.77 22.26 -16.16
CA GLY A 26 7.29 23.47 -16.85
C GLY A 26 6.16 24.21 -16.14
N TYR A 27 5.64 23.70 -15.02
CA TYR A 27 4.65 24.39 -14.19
C TYR A 27 5.35 25.20 -13.09
N ALA A 28 4.69 26.26 -12.61
CA ALA A 28 5.18 27.08 -11.51
C ALA A 28 4.15 27.13 -10.37
N PHE A 29 4.56 26.90 -9.12
CA PHE A 29 3.66 27.08 -7.99
C PHE A 29 3.16 28.52 -7.91
N VAL A 30 1.87 28.67 -7.68
CA VAL A 30 1.24 29.96 -7.42
C VAL A 30 0.99 30.02 -5.92
N MET A 31 1.63 30.96 -5.24
CA MET A 31 1.28 31.27 -3.86
C MET A 31 -0.05 32.03 -3.86
N PRO A 32 -1.14 31.45 -3.33
CA PRO A 32 -2.40 32.18 -3.24
C PRO A 32 -2.24 33.38 -2.30
N ALA A 33 -2.90 34.49 -2.61
CA ALA A 33 -2.99 35.61 -1.69
C ALA A 33 -3.91 35.21 -0.51
N GLY A 34 -3.39 35.11 0.72
CA GLY A 34 -4.13 34.51 1.83
C GLY A 34 -5.47 35.19 2.18
N GLY A 35 -6.41 34.40 2.73
CA GLY A 35 -7.67 34.88 3.28
C GLY A 35 -8.66 35.42 2.23
N TRP A 36 -9.27 36.57 2.51
CA TRP A 36 -10.34 37.16 1.69
C TRP A 36 -9.96 37.34 0.21
N ALA A 37 -8.67 37.58 -0.09
CA ALA A 37 -8.20 37.81 -1.46
C ALA A 37 -8.27 36.54 -2.31
N LEU A 38 -7.94 35.39 -1.73
CA LEU A 38 -8.10 34.07 -2.35
C LEU A 38 -9.57 33.75 -2.59
N GLU A 39 -10.43 33.98 -1.58
CA GLU A 39 -11.87 33.73 -1.70
C GLU A 39 -12.49 34.55 -2.84
N ARG A 40 -12.16 35.86 -2.91
CA ARG A 40 -12.61 36.72 -4.01
C ARG A 40 -12.14 36.21 -5.37
N ARG A 41 -10.89 35.74 -5.46
CA ARG A 41 -10.32 35.22 -6.72
C ARG A 41 -11.00 33.93 -7.15
N LEU A 42 -11.22 33.00 -6.23
CA LEU A 42 -11.94 31.75 -6.50
C LEU A 42 -13.41 32.02 -6.87
N ARG A 43 -14.06 33.02 -6.26
CA ARG A 43 -15.42 33.45 -6.65
C ARG A 43 -15.47 33.96 -8.10
N GLN A 44 -14.45 34.69 -8.55
CA GLN A 44 -14.35 35.10 -9.96
C GLN A 44 -14.16 33.90 -10.88
N LEU A 45 -13.28 32.96 -10.54
CA LEU A 45 -13.05 31.75 -11.35
C LEU A 45 -14.31 30.87 -11.41
N ALA A 46 -15.07 30.78 -10.33
CA ALA A 46 -16.31 30.01 -10.24
C ALA A 46 -17.47 30.57 -11.09
N GLN A 47 -17.32 31.76 -11.70
CA GLN A 47 -18.27 32.26 -12.70
C GLN A 47 -18.24 31.41 -13.98
N ASP A 48 -17.13 30.71 -14.24
CA ASP A 48 -17.04 29.71 -15.30
C ASP A 48 -17.58 28.35 -14.80
N ALA A 49 -18.52 27.77 -15.54
CA ALA A 49 -19.19 26.53 -15.15
C ALA A 49 -18.24 25.31 -15.08
N SER A 50 -17.15 25.30 -15.86
CA SER A 50 -16.14 24.24 -15.79
C SER A 50 -15.33 24.37 -14.49
N ASN A 51 -14.89 25.58 -14.16
CA ASN A 51 -14.18 25.84 -12.91
C ASN A 51 -15.04 25.55 -11.68
N GLN A 52 -16.31 25.93 -11.72
CA GLN A 52 -17.25 25.67 -10.62
C GLN A 52 -17.37 24.16 -10.35
N ARG A 53 -17.53 23.33 -11.39
CA ARG A 53 -17.57 21.87 -11.25
C ARG A 53 -16.27 21.32 -10.69
N THR A 54 -15.12 21.81 -11.17
CA THR A 54 -13.80 21.40 -10.67
C THR A 54 -13.64 21.73 -9.18
N LEU A 55 -13.98 22.96 -8.75
CA LEU A 55 -13.92 23.36 -7.34
C LEU A 55 -14.86 22.52 -6.47
N GLN A 56 -16.07 22.24 -6.98
CA GLN A 56 -17.04 21.41 -6.29
C GLN A 56 -16.51 19.97 -6.10
N SER A 57 -15.92 19.37 -7.13
CA SER A 57 -15.29 18.06 -7.03
C SER A 57 -14.15 18.02 -6.02
N LEU A 58 -13.30 19.06 -5.98
CA LEU A 58 -12.20 19.18 -5.02
C LEU A 58 -12.70 19.27 -3.58
N VAL A 59 -13.72 20.07 -3.33
CA VAL A 59 -14.36 20.20 -2.00
C VAL A 59 -14.99 18.89 -1.57
N TYR A 60 -15.62 18.13 -2.47
CA TYR A 60 -16.16 16.80 -2.12
C TYR A 60 -15.06 15.77 -1.85
N ALA A 61 -13.92 15.83 -2.55
CA ALA A 61 -12.84 14.87 -2.39
C ALA A 61 -12.02 15.11 -1.12
N HIS A 62 -11.87 16.37 -0.70
CA HIS A 62 -10.96 16.76 0.38
C HIS A 62 -11.67 17.43 1.58
N GLY A 63 -12.96 17.74 1.46
CA GLY A 63 -13.77 18.30 2.53
C GLY A 63 -14.28 17.24 3.50
N HIS A 64 -14.46 17.64 4.76
CA HIS A 64 -15.00 16.76 5.81
C HIS A 64 -16.53 16.77 5.75
N ARG A 65 -17.13 15.86 4.96
CA ARG A 65 -18.59 15.64 4.99
C ARG A 65 -18.93 14.15 4.93
N SER A 66 -19.63 13.69 5.96
CA SER A 66 -20.32 12.40 5.99
C SER A 66 -21.79 12.63 5.60
N GLY A 67 -22.25 12.01 4.51
CA GLY A 67 -23.69 11.93 4.17
C GLY A 67 -24.11 12.46 2.78
N VAL A 68 -25.13 11.82 2.21
CA VAL A 68 -25.76 12.04 0.89
C VAL A 68 -26.37 13.46 0.75
N ARG A 69 -26.61 14.03 -0.44
CA ARG A 69 -25.71 14.54 -1.50
C ARG A 69 -26.52 15.62 -2.26
N ALA A 70 -26.58 16.83 -1.72
CA ALA A 70 -27.07 18.01 -2.45
C ALA A 70 -25.86 18.86 -2.90
N PRO A 71 -25.86 19.43 -4.13
CA PRO A 71 -24.80 20.30 -4.58
C PRO A 71 -24.70 21.52 -3.65
N LEU A 72 -23.51 21.74 -3.08
CA LEU A 72 -23.26 22.91 -2.24
C LEU A 72 -23.49 24.20 -3.04
N PRO A 73 -24.04 25.26 -2.40
CA PRO A 73 -24.11 26.57 -3.03
C PRO A 73 -22.70 27.07 -3.37
N VAL A 74 -22.58 27.83 -4.46
CA VAL A 74 -21.27 28.24 -5.02
C VAL A 74 -20.40 28.95 -3.99
N ASP A 75 -20.98 29.81 -3.17
CA ASP A 75 -20.24 30.52 -2.13
C ASP A 75 -19.65 29.60 -1.07
N GLU A 76 -20.34 28.49 -0.73
CA GLU A 76 -19.81 27.51 0.21
C GLU A 76 -18.69 26.68 -0.43
N VAL A 77 -18.82 26.32 -1.71
CA VAL A 77 -17.74 25.65 -2.47
C VAL A 77 -16.50 26.54 -2.51
N VAL A 78 -16.65 27.84 -2.79
CA VAL A 78 -15.56 28.80 -2.85
C VAL A 78 -14.87 28.95 -1.49
N ARG A 79 -15.65 29.06 -0.40
CA ARG A 79 -15.12 29.18 0.97
C ARG A 79 -14.31 27.95 1.37
N GLN A 80 -14.84 26.74 1.12
CA GLN A 80 -14.15 25.50 1.47
C GLN A 80 -12.92 25.25 0.60
N ALA A 81 -12.98 25.59 -0.70
CA ALA A 81 -11.80 25.52 -1.56
C ALA A 81 -10.70 26.49 -1.12
N ALA A 82 -11.05 27.70 -0.69
CA ALA A 82 -10.09 28.66 -0.13
C ALA A 82 -9.43 28.10 1.14
N LEU A 83 -10.19 27.51 2.06
CA LEU A 83 -9.65 26.89 3.27
C LEU A 83 -8.67 25.75 2.96
N LEU A 84 -8.98 24.89 1.99
CA LEU A 84 -8.10 23.80 1.59
C LEU A 84 -6.78 24.30 0.98
N LEU A 85 -6.81 25.42 0.26
CA LEU A 85 -5.64 26.06 -0.32
C LEU A 85 -4.81 26.82 0.74
N ASP A 86 -5.47 27.56 1.63
CA ASP A 86 -4.81 28.31 2.72
C ASP A 86 -4.18 27.37 3.76
N ALA A 87 -4.83 26.24 4.05
CA ALA A 87 -4.28 25.18 4.91
C ALA A 87 -3.17 24.36 4.24
N GLY A 88 -2.88 24.61 2.96
CA GLY A 88 -1.87 23.89 2.18
C GLY A 88 -2.25 22.45 1.82
N VAL A 89 -3.48 22.02 2.09
CA VAL A 89 -4.01 20.69 1.70
C VAL A 89 -4.03 20.56 0.18
N LEU A 90 -4.40 21.65 -0.50
CA LEU A 90 -4.31 21.82 -1.94
C LEU A 90 -3.30 22.93 -2.25
N ARG A 91 -2.67 22.86 -3.42
CA ARG A 91 -1.72 23.85 -3.95
C ARG A 91 -2.05 24.12 -5.41
N LEU A 92 -1.86 25.37 -5.85
CA LEU A 92 -2.06 25.74 -7.25
C LEU A 92 -0.72 25.79 -7.97
N ALA A 93 -0.68 25.25 -9.19
CA ALA A 93 0.43 25.44 -10.10
C ALA A 93 -0.06 25.96 -11.46
N GLN A 94 0.58 27.00 -11.97
CA GLN A 94 0.26 27.59 -13.26
C GLN A 94 0.95 26.82 -14.39
N ALA A 95 0.19 26.50 -15.44
CA ALA A 95 0.73 25.94 -16.67
C ALA A 95 1.62 26.96 -17.41
N PRO A 96 2.63 26.50 -18.15
CA PRO A 96 3.46 27.39 -18.97
C PRO A 96 2.59 28.14 -19.98
N PRO A 97 2.97 29.39 -20.35
CA PRO A 97 2.29 30.11 -21.42
C PRO A 97 2.27 29.24 -22.68
N ARG A 98 1.11 29.13 -23.34
CA ARG A 98 1.06 28.52 -24.66
C ARG A 98 1.87 29.43 -25.59
N GLU A 99 3.10 29.07 -25.88
CA GLU A 99 3.84 29.71 -26.98
C GLU A 99 2.96 29.57 -28.22
N SER A 100 2.58 30.71 -28.79
CA SER A 100 1.98 30.76 -30.11
C SER A 100 3.03 30.20 -31.08
N SER A 101 2.93 28.92 -31.40
CA SER A 101 3.71 28.31 -32.46
C SER A 101 3.35 29.01 -33.77
N VAL A 102 4.16 29.99 -34.17
CA VAL A 102 4.19 30.45 -35.55
C VAL A 102 4.63 29.22 -36.36
N PRO A 103 3.82 28.73 -37.32
CA PRO A 103 4.25 27.59 -38.12
C PRO A 103 5.48 28.01 -38.93
N PRO A 104 6.53 27.17 -39.01
CA PRO A 104 7.65 27.44 -39.90
C PRO A 104 7.16 27.45 -41.36
N PRO A 105 7.86 28.16 -42.27
CA PRO A 105 7.48 28.21 -43.67
C PRO A 105 7.46 26.81 -44.26
N PHE A 106 6.38 26.53 -44.99
CA PHE A 106 6.07 25.29 -45.69
C PHE A 106 7.33 24.74 -46.41
N SER A 107 7.93 23.70 -45.84
CA SER A 107 8.83 22.81 -46.58
C SER A 107 7.97 21.63 -47.01
N GLY A 108 7.96 21.35 -48.32
CA GLY A 108 7.08 20.35 -48.94
C GLY A 108 7.16 18.97 -48.27
N PRO A 109 6.20 18.06 -48.53
CA PRO A 109 6.06 16.81 -47.80
C PRO A 109 7.28 15.93 -48.05
N ARG A 110 8.28 16.01 -47.18
CA ARG A 110 9.22 14.93 -46.97
C ARG A 110 8.46 13.92 -46.12
N THR A 111 8.21 12.76 -46.69
CA THR A 111 7.65 11.61 -45.99
C THR A 111 8.65 11.16 -44.93
N GLU A 112 8.75 11.91 -43.84
CA GLU A 112 9.23 11.36 -42.58
C GLU A 112 8.21 10.29 -42.22
N ARG A 113 8.64 9.04 -42.33
CA ARG A 113 7.96 7.93 -41.69
C ARG A 113 7.84 8.35 -40.24
N VAL A 114 6.63 8.74 -39.82
CA VAL A 114 6.28 8.78 -38.41
C VAL A 114 6.55 7.37 -37.93
N SER A 115 7.70 7.17 -37.29
CA SER A 115 7.96 5.96 -36.53
C SER A 115 6.76 5.84 -35.60
N ALA A 116 5.99 4.76 -35.76
CA ALA A 116 4.87 4.46 -34.89
C ALA A 116 5.28 4.77 -33.45
N PRO A 117 4.41 5.38 -32.62
CA PRO A 117 4.73 5.60 -31.22
C PRO A 117 5.23 4.28 -30.66
N VAL A 118 6.51 4.23 -30.29
CA VAL A 118 7.07 3.08 -29.59
C VAL A 118 6.24 3.02 -28.32
N GLU A 119 5.31 2.07 -28.23
CA GLU A 119 4.52 1.89 -27.02
C GLU A 119 5.53 1.73 -25.88
N GLU A 120 5.59 2.73 -25.00
CA GLU A 120 6.46 2.64 -23.83
C GLU A 120 6.06 1.37 -23.08
N PRO A 121 7.03 0.54 -22.68
CA PRO A 121 6.72 -0.70 -22.00
C PRO A 121 6.03 -0.37 -20.68
N VAL A 122 4.80 -0.85 -20.57
CA VAL A 122 3.97 -0.75 -19.39
C VAL A 122 4.71 -1.44 -18.23
N TRP A 123 4.70 -0.83 -17.06
CA TRP A 123 5.52 -1.24 -15.92
C TRP A 123 4.73 -1.28 -14.62
N LEU A 124 5.21 -2.00 -13.61
CA LEU A 124 4.67 -1.97 -12.25
C LEU A 124 5.82 -1.85 -11.26
N ARG A 125 5.76 -0.86 -10.35
CA ARG A 125 6.73 -0.73 -9.27
C ARG A 125 6.04 -0.90 -7.92
N LEU A 126 6.60 -1.75 -7.07
CA LEU A 126 6.17 -1.96 -5.70
C LEU A 126 7.34 -1.64 -4.76
N GLN A 127 7.05 -1.05 -3.61
CA GLN A 127 7.99 -0.92 -2.50
C GLN A 127 7.36 -1.44 -1.21
N VAL A 128 8.08 -2.25 -0.45
CA VAL A 128 7.65 -2.72 0.86
C VAL A 128 8.48 -2.02 1.93
N VAL A 129 7.82 -1.38 2.88
CA VAL A 129 8.45 -0.62 3.97
C VAL A 129 7.80 -0.93 5.30
N ASP A 130 8.56 -0.73 6.38
CA ASP A 130 8.00 -0.73 7.73
C ASP A 130 7.08 0.49 7.94
N ASP A 131 5.89 0.26 8.50
CA ASP A 131 4.85 1.30 8.61
C ASP A 131 5.25 2.48 9.53
N VAL A 132 6.07 2.21 10.55
CA VAL A 132 6.46 3.19 11.57
C VAL A 132 7.77 3.87 11.21
N THR A 133 8.78 3.08 10.85
CA THR A 133 10.14 3.58 10.62
C THR A 133 10.38 4.04 9.19
N ASP A 134 9.52 3.65 8.24
CA ASP A 134 9.65 3.90 6.80
C ASP A 134 10.89 3.25 6.16
N VAL A 135 11.55 2.33 6.88
CA VAL A 135 12.72 1.59 6.41
C VAL A 135 12.26 0.53 5.38
N PRO A 136 12.91 0.43 4.21
CA PRO A 136 12.56 -0.59 3.24
C PRO A 136 12.89 -2.01 3.71
N ILE A 137 12.03 -2.95 3.35
CA ILE A 137 12.13 -4.35 3.77
C ILE A 137 12.46 -5.22 2.57
N ALA A 138 13.68 -5.72 2.57
CA ALA A 138 14.19 -6.64 1.58
C ALA A 138 13.65 -8.08 1.77
N GLY A 139 13.72 -8.87 0.71
CA GLY A 139 13.51 -10.30 0.77
C GLY A 139 12.04 -10.77 0.87
N VAL A 140 11.07 -9.87 0.80
CA VAL A 140 9.63 -10.17 0.86
C VAL A 140 9.20 -10.85 -0.43
N GLN A 141 8.70 -12.08 -0.33
CA GLN A 141 8.23 -12.88 -1.45
C GLN A 141 6.76 -12.60 -1.74
N LEU A 142 6.47 -12.29 -3.01
CA LEU A 142 5.14 -11.93 -3.48
C LEU A 142 4.83 -12.65 -4.79
N ARG A 143 3.56 -13.00 -4.98
CA ARG A 143 3.03 -13.46 -6.26
C ARG A 143 2.18 -12.34 -6.85
N ILE A 144 2.49 -11.93 -8.06
CA ILE A 144 1.82 -10.83 -8.76
C ILE A 144 1.03 -11.45 -9.90
N GLN A 145 -0.29 -11.39 -9.81
CA GLN A 145 -1.21 -11.83 -10.85
C GLN A 145 -1.72 -10.61 -11.62
N LEU A 146 -1.57 -10.62 -12.93
CA LEU A 146 -2.04 -9.54 -13.81
C LEU A 146 -3.44 -9.87 -14.35
N ASP A 147 -4.14 -8.86 -14.88
CA ASP A 147 -5.51 -9.02 -15.41
C ASP A 147 -5.59 -10.02 -16.59
N ASP A 148 -4.50 -10.21 -17.34
CA ASP A 148 -4.38 -11.25 -18.37
C ASP A 148 -4.22 -12.67 -17.80
N ARG A 149 -4.27 -12.81 -16.46
CA ARG A 149 -4.03 -14.02 -15.67
C ARG A 149 -2.59 -14.53 -15.68
N SER A 150 -1.65 -13.80 -16.27
CA SER A 150 -0.24 -14.12 -16.11
C SER A 150 0.17 -13.90 -14.66
N GLU A 151 1.08 -14.75 -14.19
CA GLU A 151 1.55 -14.72 -12.81
C GLU A 151 3.06 -14.64 -12.76
N GLN A 152 3.57 -13.77 -11.89
CA GLN A 152 5.00 -13.58 -11.67
C GLN A 152 5.31 -13.70 -10.19
N GLN A 153 6.27 -14.54 -9.83
CA GLN A 153 6.84 -14.54 -8.49
C GLN A 153 7.97 -13.53 -8.43
N ALA A 154 7.92 -12.64 -7.46
CA ALA A 154 8.90 -11.59 -7.28
C ALA A 154 9.32 -11.49 -5.81
N ARG A 155 10.50 -10.90 -5.60
CA ARG A 155 11.07 -10.72 -4.28
C ARG A 155 11.64 -9.32 -4.16
N THR A 156 11.41 -8.66 -3.02
CA THR A 156 11.93 -7.31 -2.82
C THR A 156 13.45 -7.28 -2.73
N ASP A 157 14.06 -6.31 -3.40
CA ASP A 157 15.50 -6.04 -3.38
C ASP A 157 15.97 -5.44 -2.03
N SER A 158 17.25 -5.06 -1.92
CA SER A 158 17.79 -4.42 -0.70
C SER A 158 17.15 -3.08 -0.33
N GLU A 159 16.44 -2.44 -1.27
CA GLU A 159 15.71 -1.19 -1.10
C GLU A 159 14.18 -1.44 -1.01
N GLY A 160 13.79 -2.69 -0.77
CA GLY A 160 12.39 -3.09 -0.61
C GLY A 160 11.58 -3.08 -1.90
N ARG A 161 12.22 -2.99 -3.08
CA ARG A 161 11.53 -2.76 -4.36
C ARG A 161 11.34 -4.01 -5.19
N ILE A 162 10.28 -4.00 -5.99
CA ILE A 162 10.04 -4.91 -7.11
C ILE A 162 9.69 -4.03 -8.30
N ASP A 163 10.45 -4.15 -9.39
CA ASP A 163 10.23 -3.43 -10.63
C ASP A 163 9.94 -4.44 -11.75
N LEU A 164 8.68 -4.52 -12.18
CA LEU A 164 8.27 -5.30 -13.34
C LEU A 164 8.17 -4.39 -14.57
N ARG A 165 8.69 -4.86 -15.70
CA ARG A 165 8.62 -4.19 -17.00
C ARG A 165 7.89 -5.09 -17.99
N ASP A 166 7.44 -4.49 -19.09
CA ASP A 166 6.78 -5.22 -20.18
C ASP A 166 5.52 -5.97 -19.70
N VAL A 167 4.77 -5.39 -18.75
CA VAL A 167 3.55 -6.00 -18.20
C VAL A 167 2.31 -5.60 -19.02
N PRO A 168 1.29 -6.44 -19.17
CA PRO A 168 0.01 -6.04 -19.77
C PRO A 168 -0.61 -4.79 -19.11
N LYS A 169 -1.29 -3.97 -19.92
CA LYS A 169 -2.12 -2.85 -19.42
C LYS A 169 -3.25 -3.39 -18.53
N GLY A 170 -3.61 -2.65 -17.48
CA GLY A 170 -4.71 -3.01 -16.58
C GLY A 170 -4.29 -2.91 -15.13
N ASN A 171 -4.60 -3.94 -14.35
CA ASN A 171 -4.30 -4.02 -12.93
C ASN A 171 -3.47 -5.26 -12.60
N ALA A 172 -2.80 -5.16 -11.46
CA ALA A 172 -2.11 -6.24 -10.80
C ALA A 172 -2.80 -6.56 -9.46
N HIS A 173 -2.78 -7.81 -9.11
CA HIS A 173 -3.20 -8.35 -7.82
C HIS A 173 -1.98 -8.92 -7.14
N VAL A 174 -1.57 -8.32 -6.02
CA VAL A 174 -0.46 -8.82 -5.23
C VAL A 174 -1.02 -9.83 -4.23
N LEU A 175 -0.46 -11.02 -4.24
CA LEU A 175 -0.90 -12.18 -3.48
C LEU A 175 0.26 -12.68 -2.63
N SER A 176 -0.07 -13.06 -1.40
CA SER A 176 0.88 -13.64 -0.47
C SER A 176 1.35 -15.02 -0.91
N VAL A 177 2.59 -15.36 -0.56
CA VAL A 177 3.12 -16.71 -0.62
C VAL A 177 3.29 -17.16 0.83
N LEU A 178 2.72 -18.30 1.23
CA LEU A 178 2.78 -18.78 2.62
C LEU A 178 3.71 -19.99 2.82
N LYS A 179 4.16 -20.63 1.73
CA LYS A 179 5.03 -21.80 1.83
C LYS A 179 6.39 -21.40 2.41
N GLY A 180 6.69 -21.89 3.61
CA GLY A 180 7.90 -21.54 4.37
C GLY A 180 7.75 -20.33 5.29
N ALA A 181 6.54 -19.79 5.44
CA ALA A 181 6.25 -18.74 6.39
C ALA A 181 6.27 -19.28 7.83
N THR A 182 6.90 -18.51 8.72
CA THR A 182 6.94 -18.70 10.17
C THR A 182 6.60 -17.37 10.85
N LEU A 183 6.26 -17.39 12.13
CA LEU A 183 5.97 -16.16 12.88
C LEU A 183 7.10 -15.13 12.77
N ASP A 184 8.35 -15.58 12.87
CA ASP A 184 9.53 -14.72 12.88
C ASP A 184 9.81 -14.04 11.53
N ASN A 185 9.43 -14.68 10.42
CA ASN A 185 9.71 -14.19 9.07
C ASN A 185 8.47 -13.61 8.36
N THR A 186 7.33 -13.57 9.05
CA THR A 186 6.06 -13.08 8.52
C THR A 186 5.80 -11.63 8.92
N LEU A 187 5.28 -10.86 7.97
CA LEU A 187 4.91 -9.46 8.13
C LEU A 187 3.41 -9.30 7.86
N ALA A 188 2.76 -8.47 8.67
CA ALA A 188 1.37 -8.10 8.49
C ALA A 188 1.26 -6.82 7.66
N LEU A 189 0.44 -6.84 6.62
CA LEU A 189 0.08 -5.63 5.87
C LEU A 189 -0.73 -4.70 6.76
N VAL A 190 -0.30 -3.44 6.88
CA VAL A 190 -1.02 -2.40 7.64
C VAL A 190 -1.88 -1.57 6.71
N ARG A 191 -1.27 -1.06 5.63
CA ARG A 191 -1.94 -0.22 4.64
C ARG A 191 -1.15 -0.19 3.34
N THR A 192 -1.80 0.31 2.29
CA THR A 192 -1.16 0.62 1.02
C THR A 192 -1.17 2.12 0.77
N GLY A 193 -0.22 2.61 -0.02
CA GLY A 193 -0.10 4.03 -0.36
C GLY A 193 0.73 4.86 0.64
N GLY A 194 0.98 6.10 0.25
CA GLY A 194 1.96 6.98 0.89
C GLY A 194 3.15 7.30 -0.03
N PRO A 195 4.04 8.22 0.37
CA PRO A 195 5.20 8.57 -0.44
C PRO A 195 6.14 7.38 -0.58
N TRP A 196 6.81 7.29 -1.74
CA TRP A 196 7.90 6.34 -1.95
C TRP A 196 9.01 6.61 -0.94
N SER A 197 9.42 5.60 -0.19
CA SER A 197 10.47 5.77 0.82
C SER A 197 11.80 6.05 0.13
N GLN A 198 12.44 7.14 0.56
CA GLN A 198 13.80 7.52 0.18
C GLN A 198 14.84 6.99 1.17
N GLN A 199 14.41 6.33 2.25
CA GLN A 199 15.33 5.77 3.23
C GLN A 199 16.11 4.61 2.62
N LYS A 200 17.40 4.55 2.93
CA LYS A 200 18.26 3.42 2.59
C LYS A 200 18.48 2.56 3.81
N LEU A 201 18.54 1.24 3.60
CA LEU A 201 18.97 0.32 4.65
C LEU A 201 20.38 0.72 5.12
N ALA A 202 20.56 0.97 6.42
CA ALA A 202 21.85 1.36 6.98
C ALA A 202 22.91 0.27 6.71
N LYS A 203 24.02 0.64 6.05
CA LYS A 203 25.14 -0.25 5.73
C LYS A 203 25.89 -0.66 7.00
N SER A 204 25.42 -1.70 7.68
CA SER A 204 26.23 -2.45 8.66
C SER A 204 26.38 -3.88 8.16
N GLY A 205 27.63 -4.32 7.95
CA GLY A 205 27.97 -5.59 7.28
C GLY A 205 27.43 -6.86 7.96
N GLN A 206 27.03 -6.78 9.23
CA GLN A 206 26.34 -7.88 9.93
C GLN A 206 24.83 -7.95 9.63
N ARG A 207 24.18 -6.84 9.27
CA ARG A 207 22.73 -6.80 8.91
C ARG A 207 22.45 -7.21 7.46
N ALA A 208 23.46 -7.20 6.58
CA ALA A 208 23.28 -7.53 5.17
C ALA A 208 22.86 -9.00 4.93
N ARG A 209 23.30 -9.95 5.77
CA ARG A 209 22.84 -11.36 5.71
C ARG A 209 21.40 -11.53 6.19
N VAL A 210 20.97 -10.76 7.20
CA VAL A 210 19.57 -10.75 7.68
C VAL A 210 18.65 -10.09 6.65
N ALA A 211 19.14 -9.12 5.88
CA ALA A 211 18.38 -8.47 4.81
C ALA A 211 17.98 -9.44 3.68
N SER A 212 18.70 -10.55 3.46
CA SER A 212 18.44 -11.50 2.37
C SER A 212 17.70 -12.78 2.77
N ALA A 213 17.22 -12.93 4.01
CA ALA A 213 16.36 -14.05 4.40
C ALA A 213 14.96 -13.91 3.76
N PRO A 214 14.29 -15.01 3.36
CA PRO A 214 12.94 -14.95 2.83
C PRO A 214 12.00 -14.38 3.89
N ARG A 215 11.14 -13.44 3.48
CA ARG A 215 10.07 -12.87 4.30
C ARG A 215 8.76 -13.03 3.58
N PHE A 216 7.68 -13.15 4.34
CA PHE A 216 6.36 -13.44 3.79
C PHE A 216 5.35 -12.40 4.27
N LEU A 217 4.33 -12.14 3.45
CA LEU A 217 3.16 -11.40 3.88
C LEU A 217 2.08 -12.38 4.29
N ALA A 218 1.42 -12.12 5.40
CA ALA A 218 0.22 -12.84 5.78
C ALA A 218 -0.64 -11.98 6.69
N ARG A 219 -1.94 -12.27 6.70
CA ARG A 219 -2.79 -11.88 7.81
C ARG A 219 -2.66 -12.93 8.89
N VAL A 220 -2.30 -12.52 10.10
CA VAL A 220 -2.15 -13.46 11.22
C VAL A 220 -3.29 -13.28 12.20
N THR A 221 -4.04 -14.35 12.40
CA THR A 221 -5.11 -14.42 13.41
C THR A 221 -4.56 -15.07 14.66
N GLN A 222 -4.81 -14.47 15.82
CA GLN A 222 -4.62 -15.13 17.11
C GLN A 222 -5.87 -15.95 17.42
N HIS A 223 -5.72 -17.26 17.45
CA HIS A 223 -6.76 -18.19 17.86
C HIS A 223 -6.58 -18.49 19.35
N ARG A 224 -7.58 -18.11 20.15
CA ARG A 224 -7.66 -18.48 21.57
C ARG A 224 -8.28 -19.85 21.68
N VAL A 225 -7.51 -20.81 22.17
CA VAL A 225 -7.96 -22.19 22.32
C VAL A 225 -9.09 -22.30 23.34
N ILE A 226 -9.98 -23.25 23.11
CA ILE A 226 -11.13 -23.57 23.97
C ILE A 226 -11.14 -25.05 24.35
N ASP A 227 -12.03 -25.40 25.29
CA ASP A 227 -12.16 -26.74 25.85
C ASP A 227 -12.41 -27.80 24.77
N GLY A 228 -11.50 -28.78 24.71
CA GLY A 228 -11.64 -29.96 23.86
C GLY A 228 -11.00 -29.84 22.48
N GLU A 229 -10.38 -28.70 22.15
CA GLU A 229 -9.61 -28.56 20.91
C GLU A 229 -8.30 -29.35 20.96
N THR A 230 -7.75 -29.62 19.78
CA THR A 230 -6.46 -30.28 19.54
C THR A 230 -5.74 -29.53 18.43
N LEU A 231 -4.43 -29.76 18.23
CA LEU A 231 -3.73 -29.18 17.09
C LEU A 231 -4.40 -29.57 15.76
N GLU A 232 -4.85 -30.81 15.67
CA GLU A 232 -5.57 -31.34 14.51
C GLU A 232 -6.87 -30.57 14.25
N SER A 233 -7.71 -30.41 15.27
CA SER A 233 -9.00 -29.72 15.09
C SER A 233 -8.83 -28.24 14.78
N VAL A 234 -7.83 -27.58 15.36
CA VAL A 234 -7.52 -26.17 15.05
C VAL A 234 -6.98 -26.04 13.63
N ALA A 235 -6.04 -26.90 13.21
CA ALA A 235 -5.52 -26.88 11.85
C ALA A 235 -6.64 -27.12 10.82
N GLU A 236 -7.49 -28.12 11.04
CA GLU A 236 -8.65 -28.42 10.20
C GLU A 236 -9.62 -27.25 10.11
N MET A 237 -9.95 -26.60 11.24
CA MET A 237 -10.82 -25.41 11.29
C MET A 237 -10.35 -24.30 10.34
N TYR A 238 -9.03 -24.15 10.17
CA TYR A 238 -8.44 -23.12 9.33
C TYR A 238 -8.02 -23.61 7.94
N GLY A 239 -8.22 -24.89 7.62
CA GLY A 239 -7.83 -25.49 6.34
C GLY A 239 -6.31 -25.63 6.20
N LEU A 240 -5.61 -25.87 7.30
CA LEU A 240 -4.18 -26.11 7.38
C LEU A 240 -3.93 -27.57 7.77
N THR A 241 -2.74 -28.07 7.46
CA THR A 241 -2.21 -29.27 8.09
C THR A 241 -1.62 -28.94 9.46
N VAL A 242 -1.50 -29.95 10.33
CA VAL A 242 -0.80 -29.79 11.62
C VAL A 242 0.63 -29.32 11.37
N GLU A 243 1.32 -29.89 10.38
CA GLU A 243 2.69 -29.48 10.03
C GLU A 243 2.78 -28.00 9.66
N GLU A 244 1.84 -27.48 8.84
CA GLU A 244 1.81 -26.05 8.50
C GLU A 244 1.54 -25.17 9.72
N LEU A 245 0.64 -25.58 10.61
CA LEU A 245 0.33 -24.84 11.83
C LEU A 245 1.53 -24.81 12.79
N THR A 246 2.17 -25.95 13.07
CA THR A 246 3.31 -26.01 14.01
C THR A 246 4.54 -25.35 13.42
N ARG A 247 4.80 -25.52 12.12
CA ARG A 247 5.90 -24.85 11.43
C ARG A 247 5.71 -23.34 11.42
N PHE A 248 4.48 -22.87 11.25
CA PHE A 248 4.22 -21.44 11.32
C PHE A 248 4.50 -20.88 12.72
N ASN A 249 4.06 -21.57 13.78
CA ASN A 249 4.20 -21.07 15.15
C ASN A 249 5.62 -21.20 15.70
N TRP A 250 6.31 -22.30 15.39
CA TRP A 250 7.53 -22.71 16.10
C TRP A 250 8.68 -23.15 15.18
N ASP A 251 8.50 -23.04 13.86
CA ASP A 251 9.49 -23.49 12.84
C ASP A 251 9.99 -24.92 13.04
N THR A 252 9.12 -25.81 13.55
CA THR A 252 9.45 -27.21 13.80
C THR A 252 8.34 -28.16 13.36
N THR A 253 8.78 -29.36 12.99
CA THR A 253 7.96 -30.53 12.71
C THR A 253 8.34 -31.71 13.60
N ASP A 254 9.31 -31.52 14.51
CA ASP A 254 9.75 -32.54 15.45
C ASP A 254 8.74 -32.67 16.58
N ALA A 255 8.33 -33.90 16.89
CA ALA A 255 7.26 -34.15 17.85
C ALA A 255 7.64 -33.74 19.29
N ALA A 256 8.90 -33.90 19.69
CA ALA A 256 9.35 -33.56 21.03
C ALA A 256 9.46 -32.03 21.20
N ASP A 257 9.93 -31.33 20.17
CA ASP A 257 9.94 -29.87 20.16
C ASP A 257 8.52 -29.30 20.17
N ILE A 258 7.60 -29.87 19.38
CA ILE A 258 6.18 -29.49 19.38
C ILE A 258 5.57 -29.67 20.77
N GLU A 259 5.80 -30.81 21.42
CA GLU A 259 5.33 -31.05 22.80
C GLU A 259 5.86 -30.00 23.77
N ARG A 260 7.15 -29.66 23.68
CA ARG A 260 7.76 -28.60 24.49
C ARG A 260 7.08 -27.25 24.26
N HIS A 261 6.83 -26.87 23.02
CA HIS A 261 6.19 -25.59 22.68
C HIS A 261 4.72 -25.54 23.10
N LEU A 262 3.98 -26.64 23.00
CA LEU A 262 2.61 -26.73 23.52
C LEU A 262 2.55 -26.41 25.02
N ILE A 263 3.53 -26.91 25.80
CA ILE A 263 3.60 -26.65 27.23
C ILE A 263 4.08 -25.22 27.52
N LEU A 264 5.18 -24.78 26.90
CA LEU A 264 5.85 -23.53 27.27
C LEU A 264 5.22 -22.28 26.65
N ASP A 265 4.70 -22.36 25.43
CA ASP A 265 4.23 -21.20 24.69
C ASP A 265 2.70 -21.08 24.70
N VAL A 266 1.99 -22.22 24.78
CA VAL A 266 0.52 -22.26 24.80
C VAL A 266 -0.02 -22.48 26.21
N GLY A 267 0.75 -23.13 27.10
CA GLY A 267 0.29 -23.50 28.45
C GLY A 267 -0.51 -24.81 28.49
N CYS A 268 -0.50 -25.58 27.40
CA CYS A 268 -1.27 -26.82 27.29
C CYS A 268 -0.57 -27.94 28.08
N THR A 269 -1.19 -28.36 29.18
CA THR A 269 -0.67 -29.43 30.05
C THR A 269 -1.57 -30.66 30.08
N ARG A 270 -2.80 -30.55 29.58
CA ARG A 270 -3.79 -31.62 29.61
C ARG A 270 -3.58 -32.60 28.45
N LYS A 271 -3.61 -33.90 28.78
CA LYS A 271 -3.62 -34.98 27.79
C LYS A 271 -5.00 -35.64 27.73
N GLY A 272 -5.42 -35.99 26.52
CA GLY A 272 -6.64 -36.74 26.22
C GLY A 272 -6.47 -38.24 26.44
N SER A 273 -7.54 -39.00 26.18
CA SER A 273 -7.57 -40.45 26.37
C SER A 273 -6.61 -41.24 25.49
N ARG A 274 -6.13 -40.64 24.38
CA ARG A 274 -5.12 -41.24 23.48
C ARG A 274 -3.71 -40.69 23.74
N GLY A 275 -3.51 -39.92 24.80
CA GLY A 275 -2.24 -39.29 25.14
C GLY A 275 -1.90 -38.03 24.33
N GLN A 276 -2.79 -37.59 23.44
CA GLN A 276 -2.65 -36.34 22.69
C GLN A 276 -2.90 -35.12 23.57
N TYR A 277 -2.28 -34.00 23.27
CA TYR A 277 -2.58 -32.73 23.95
C TYR A 277 -3.98 -32.25 23.60
N VAL A 278 -4.75 -31.85 24.61
CA VAL A 278 -6.10 -31.33 24.47
C VAL A 278 -6.16 -29.99 25.13
N PHE A 279 -6.47 -28.97 24.36
CA PHE A 279 -6.54 -27.59 24.81
C PHE A 279 -7.73 -27.35 25.72
N THR A 280 -7.55 -26.34 26.57
CA THR A 280 -8.58 -25.84 27.49
C THR A 280 -8.58 -24.33 27.51
N ARG A 281 -9.72 -23.72 27.85
CA ARG A 281 -9.79 -22.27 28.07
C ARG A 281 -8.92 -21.83 29.25
N GLU A 282 -8.54 -22.74 30.13
CA GLU A 282 -7.61 -22.49 31.24
C GLU A 282 -6.14 -22.45 30.81
N ASP A 283 -5.80 -22.90 29.59
CA ASP A 283 -4.45 -22.78 29.05
C ASP A 283 -4.06 -21.30 28.92
N ASP A 284 -2.90 -20.94 29.46
CA ASP A 284 -2.39 -19.57 29.50
C ASP A 284 -1.00 -19.51 28.83
N PRO A 285 -0.83 -18.76 27.72
CA PRO A 285 -1.80 -17.83 27.14
C PRO A 285 -2.93 -18.50 26.34
N GLY A 286 -2.78 -19.79 25.98
CA GLY A 286 -3.77 -20.51 25.17
C GLY A 286 -3.91 -19.93 23.76
N ILE A 287 -2.84 -19.40 23.18
CA ILE A 287 -2.86 -18.75 21.86
C ILE A 287 -2.09 -19.58 20.84
N LEU A 288 -2.74 -19.84 19.69
CA LEU A 288 -2.09 -20.29 18.47
C LEU A 288 -2.21 -19.19 17.41
N TYR A 289 -1.16 -18.99 16.64
CA TYR A 289 -1.16 -18.05 15.54
C TYR A 289 -1.45 -18.76 14.21
N VAL A 290 -2.38 -18.21 13.45
CA VAL A 290 -2.88 -18.83 12.22
C VAL A 290 -2.61 -17.90 11.05
N PRO A 291 -1.80 -18.31 10.05
CA PRO A 291 -1.57 -17.54 8.85
C PRO A 291 -2.78 -17.64 7.91
N ARG A 292 -3.16 -16.51 7.33
CA ARG A 292 -4.16 -16.40 6.27
C ARG A 292 -3.55 -15.66 5.07
N PRO A 293 -3.87 -16.09 3.83
CA PRO A 293 -3.41 -15.40 2.64
C PRO A 293 -3.83 -13.93 2.67
N GLU A 294 -2.88 -13.01 2.47
CA GLU A 294 -3.17 -11.59 2.26
C GLU A 294 -3.17 -11.27 0.76
N ALA A 295 -4.06 -10.38 0.34
CA ALA A 295 -4.17 -9.94 -1.04
C ALA A 295 -4.35 -8.44 -1.12
N VAL A 296 -3.63 -7.80 -2.04
CA VAL A 296 -3.80 -6.40 -2.41
C VAL A 296 -4.36 -6.37 -3.83
N PRO A 297 -5.69 -6.24 -3.97
CA PRO A 297 -6.32 -6.30 -5.29
C PRO A 297 -6.23 -4.96 -6.02
N ARG A 298 -6.31 -5.04 -7.37
CA ARG A 298 -6.53 -3.88 -8.25
C ARG A 298 -5.51 -2.77 -8.07
N LEU A 299 -4.23 -3.10 -8.18
CA LEU A 299 -3.15 -2.12 -8.29
C LEU A 299 -2.97 -1.72 -9.75
N PRO A 300 -3.26 -0.48 -10.16
CA PRO A 300 -3.04 -0.05 -11.53
C PRO A 300 -1.58 -0.27 -11.95
N VAL A 301 -1.37 -0.85 -13.12
CA VAL A 301 -0.05 -0.80 -13.76
C VAL A 301 0.25 0.63 -14.22
N GLU A 302 1.50 0.92 -14.58
CA GLU A 302 2.07 2.26 -14.82
C GLU A 302 2.06 3.19 -13.60
N HIS A 303 1.97 2.59 -12.41
CA HIS A 303 1.98 3.29 -11.13
C HIS A 303 2.94 2.63 -10.15
N SER A 304 3.46 3.46 -9.25
CA SER A 304 4.26 3.01 -8.12
C SER A 304 3.37 2.83 -6.91
N HIS A 305 3.43 1.66 -6.27
CA HIS A 305 2.66 1.34 -5.07
C HIS A 305 3.58 1.04 -3.92
N ILE A 306 3.18 1.46 -2.72
CA ILE A 306 3.89 1.16 -1.49
C ILE A 306 3.01 0.30 -0.59
N LEU A 307 3.61 -0.77 -0.05
CA LEU A 307 3.01 -1.67 0.93
C LEU A 307 3.67 -1.38 2.27
N ARG A 308 2.90 -0.86 3.22
CA ARG A 308 3.37 -0.59 4.58
C ARG A 308 3.01 -1.77 5.46
N VAL A 309 4.02 -2.35 6.08
CA VAL A 309 3.89 -3.60 6.83
C VAL A 309 4.48 -3.44 8.23
N LYS A 310 4.14 -4.36 9.11
CA LYS A 310 4.72 -4.46 10.45
C LYS A 310 5.08 -5.90 10.75
N ARG A 311 5.98 -6.12 11.70
CA ARG A 311 6.19 -7.45 12.27
C ARG A 311 4.92 -7.93 12.97
N VAL A 312 4.65 -9.22 12.85
CA VAL A 312 3.63 -9.89 13.65
C VAL A 312 4.10 -9.84 15.12
N PRO A 313 3.22 -9.55 16.09
CA PRO A 313 3.63 -9.54 17.50
C PRO A 313 4.21 -10.89 17.90
N GLU A 314 5.41 -10.88 18.47
CA GLU A 314 6.06 -12.09 18.99
C GLU A 314 5.22 -12.71 20.12
N PRO A 315 5.15 -14.05 20.22
CA PRO A 315 4.59 -14.74 21.36
C PRO A 315 5.31 -14.28 22.64
N ARG A 316 4.55 -14.00 23.71
CA ARG A 316 5.16 -13.77 25.02
C ARG A 316 5.53 -15.13 25.60
N HIS A 317 6.82 -15.47 25.58
CA HIS A 317 7.30 -16.64 26.31
C HIS A 317 7.13 -16.40 27.80
N PHE A 318 6.31 -17.21 28.47
CA PHE A 318 6.32 -17.25 29.92
C PHE A 318 7.54 -18.05 30.35
N LEU A 319 8.57 -17.32 30.79
CA LEU A 319 9.57 -17.92 31.67
C LEU A 319 8.83 -18.26 32.95
N PHE A 320 8.49 -19.54 33.13
CA PHE A 320 8.23 -20.05 34.48
C PHE A 320 9.42 -19.60 35.33
N SER A 321 9.15 -18.73 36.30
CA SER A 321 10.12 -18.51 37.37
C SER A 321 10.20 -19.84 38.10
N LEU A 322 11.25 -20.61 37.80
CA LEU A 322 11.66 -21.76 38.60
C LEU A 322 11.94 -21.30 40.03
#